data_AF-A0A0K0F3I1-F1
#
_entry.id   AF-A0A0K0F3I1-F1
#
_cell.length_a   1.000
_cell.length_b   1.000
_cell.length_c   1.000
_cell.angle_alpha   90.00
_cell.angle_beta   90.00
_cell.angle_gamma   90.00
#
_symmetry.space_group_name_H-M   'P 1'
#
loop_
_entity.id
_entity.type
_entity.pdbx_description
1 polymer ?
#
loop_
_entity_poly.entity_id
_entity_poly.type
_entity_poly.pdbx_seq_one_letter_code
_entity_poly.pdbx_strand_id
1 'polypeptide(L)'
;MSLDTLDDVDSLTDILKMLAEERTNYTEVLAFQFHKTFSMHEPTFTLTIHDNGTNEEFTILCNESGCKQYTLEDTMENLENVETKNLEHNSTVNIIINESPKRLRNHELESLGKEIATFIEFVFLRYPLAYVLNLSYLGSGQSSSLPLFILYRVKCQKIKIFSGITIENIMAFSLLKSLALTNIVEGLTKLNEYILEIPPISPENLENVQKKLNTLFRWLPHKTGCSLTINTNLNFPNDQFFNDLILDVERIGLQANIRTNTSINQNFFTSLMEIKANHKPNYVYHISEVEMSFNKIQDTKHFEKLLSICCNMEKITLTVTEEFIDNLLTEGKSRDGARTIIKDSFSYCSTLKNLRSFFIEFQVSIKKNDVSKKSFVSFLFNAIFSVLPDNIENFSFEKITFLNEDNTKMLNTKAGSIRSVSFAGCQNVPQDLIFKFPNLLQVCMVGEMKLFIPLSVYMLIIKYPSGNSCGVDMNDLVPDGSITPGYKENNYYFNLFSRFFNNSIRNNSIREPWFIVFLENIFEYPNYVEIMDMFPLSKY
;
A
#
# COMPACT_ATOMS: atom_id res chain seq x y z
N MET A 1 -12.99 42.90 5.43
CA MET A 1 -12.98 41.43 5.22
C MET A 1 -13.43 41.23 3.78
N SER A 2 -12.51 40.91 2.88
CA SER A 2 -12.86 40.42 1.54
C SER A 2 -13.54 39.07 1.72
N LEU A 3 -14.69 38.85 1.09
CA LEU A 3 -15.15 37.50 0.85
C LEU A 3 -14.22 36.93 -0.21
N ASP A 4 -13.36 36.00 0.17
CA ASP A 4 -12.59 35.22 -0.81
C ASP A 4 -13.62 34.51 -1.70
N THR A 5 -13.52 34.70 -3.01
CA THR A 5 -14.40 33.98 -3.95
C THR A 5 -13.90 32.55 -4.10
N LEU A 6 -14.76 31.59 -4.45
CA LEU A 6 -14.36 30.17 -4.64
C LEU A 6 -13.20 30.00 -5.64
N ASP A 7 -13.09 30.92 -6.61
CA ASP A 7 -11.99 31.02 -7.57
C ASP A 7 -10.62 31.24 -6.87
N ASP A 8 -10.59 32.03 -5.80
CA ASP A 8 -9.36 32.47 -5.11
C ASP A 8 -8.81 31.43 -4.12
N VAL A 9 -9.56 30.36 -3.84
CA VAL A 9 -9.20 29.37 -2.81
C VAL A 9 -8.40 28.24 -3.41
N ASP A 10 -7.11 28.19 -3.10
CA ASP A 10 -6.20 27.19 -3.64
C ASP A 10 -6.30 25.80 -2.99
N SER A 11 -6.62 25.73 -1.69
CA SER A 11 -6.69 24.46 -0.92
C SER A 11 -8.10 23.88 -0.91
N LEU A 12 -8.20 22.58 -1.17
CA LEU A 12 -9.45 21.81 -1.07
C LEU A 12 -9.93 21.73 0.39
N THR A 13 -9.00 21.64 1.33
CA THR A 13 -9.30 21.71 2.77
C THR A 13 -9.94 23.04 3.15
N ASP A 14 -9.50 24.15 2.57
CA ASP A 14 -10.09 25.46 2.84
C ASP A 14 -11.48 25.63 2.22
N ILE A 15 -11.74 25.04 1.04
CA ILE A 15 -13.11 24.94 0.47
C ILE A 15 -14.05 24.20 1.43
N LEU A 16 -13.60 23.09 2.03
CA LEU A 16 -14.39 22.36 3.04
C LEU A 16 -14.66 23.20 4.29
N LYS A 17 -13.68 24.00 4.75
CA LYS A 17 -13.89 24.92 5.88
C LYS A 17 -14.91 25.99 5.56
N MET A 18 -14.89 26.56 4.35
CA MET A 18 -15.89 27.54 3.92
C MET A 18 -17.31 26.98 3.95
N LEU A 19 -17.50 25.71 3.59
CA LEU A 19 -18.79 25.04 3.72
C LEU A 19 -19.20 24.83 5.17
N ALA A 20 -18.26 24.38 6.02
CA ALA A 20 -18.51 24.19 7.45
C ALA A 20 -18.84 25.50 8.19
N GLU A 21 -18.30 26.61 7.70
CA GLU A 21 -18.55 27.96 8.22
C GLU A 21 -19.71 28.69 7.51
N GLU A 22 -20.47 27.98 6.66
CA GLU A 22 -21.63 28.51 5.92
C GLU A 22 -21.30 29.73 5.03
N ARG A 23 -20.03 29.90 4.62
CA ARG A 23 -19.59 30.97 3.70
C ARG A 23 -19.92 30.69 2.24
N THR A 24 -20.20 29.44 1.91
CA THR A 24 -20.68 28.94 0.61
C THR A 24 -21.58 27.73 0.84
N ASN A 25 -22.27 27.24 -0.19
CA ASN A 25 -23.10 26.04 -0.09
C ASN A 25 -22.67 24.93 -1.07
N TYR A 26 -23.18 23.73 -0.81
CA TYR A 26 -22.82 22.53 -1.57
C TYR A 26 -23.14 22.64 -3.07
N THR A 27 -24.27 23.28 -3.42
CA THR A 27 -24.70 23.44 -4.81
C THR A 27 -23.79 24.40 -5.58
N GLU A 28 -23.36 25.48 -4.94
CA GLU A 28 -22.39 26.43 -5.52
C GLU A 28 -21.05 25.76 -5.80
N VAL A 29 -20.53 25.00 -4.83
CA VAL A 29 -19.25 24.28 -5.00
C VAL A 29 -19.36 23.23 -6.12
N LEU A 30 -20.45 22.48 -6.20
CA LEU A 30 -20.62 21.48 -7.28
C LEU A 30 -20.80 22.10 -8.67
N ALA A 31 -21.30 23.33 -8.77
CA ALA A 31 -21.46 24.02 -10.06
C ALA A 31 -20.13 24.59 -10.58
N PHE A 32 -19.11 24.66 -9.72
CA PHE A 32 -17.82 25.23 -10.03
C PHE A 32 -16.83 24.18 -10.56
N GLN A 33 -15.96 24.58 -11.49
CA GLN A 33 -14.93 23.71 -12.08
C GLN A 33 -13.58 23.96 -11.41
N PHE A 34 -13.11 23.01 -10.61
CA PHE A 34 -11.83 23.14 -9.90
C PHE A 34 -10.70 22.53 -10.73
N HIS A 35 -9.79 23.37 -11.21
CA HIS A 35 -8.55 22.95 -11.87
C HIS A 35 -7.34 23.37 -11.04
N LYS A 36 -6.98 22.53 -10.05
CA LYS A 36 -5.95 22.84 -9.06
C LYS A 36 -4.62 22.22 -9.43
N THR A 37 -3.56 22.96 -9.14
CA THR A 37 -2.17 22.55 -9.34
C THR A 37 -1.39 22.85 -8.07
N PHE A 38 -0.58 21.89 -7.62
CA PHE A 38 0.19 22.00 -6.38
C PHE A 38 1.56 21.35 -6.57
N SER A 39 2.48 21.59 -5.64
CA SER A 39 3.76 20.89 -5.57
C SER A 39 3.77 20.09 -4.28
N MET A 40 3.52 18.79 -4.39
CA MET A 40 3.39 17.91 -3.24
C MET A 40 4.62 17.99 -2.35
N HIS A 41 4.39 18.25 -1.07
CA HIS A 41 5.41 18.17 -0.04
C HIS A 41 5.24 16.82 0.67
N GLU A 42 6.17 15.90 0.47
CA GLU A 42 6.07 14.56 1.05
C GLU A 42 6.41 14.59 2.55
N PRO A 43 5.58 13.98 3.42
CA PRO A 43 5.82 13.89 4.86
C PRO A 43 6.81 12.76 5.21
N THR A 44 7.95 12.71 4.52
CA THR A 44 9.02 11.73 4.78
C THR A 44 10.22 12.42 5.39
N PHE A 45 10.50 12.10 6.65
CA PHE A 45 11.54 12.74 7.44
C PHE A 45 12.58 11.71 7.89
N THR A 46 13.83 11.90 7.46
CA THR A 46 14.95 11.05 7.90
C THR A 46 15.71 11.76 9.02
N LEU A 47 15.68 11.19 10.22
CA LEU A 47 16.29 11.72 11.43
C LEU A 47 17.65 11.06 11.69
N THR A 48 18.68 11.88 11.86
CA THR A 48 20.03 11.44 12.27
C THR A 48 20.35 12.03 13.64
N ILE A 49 20.77 11.16 14.55
CA ILE A 49 21.14 11.54 15.91
C ILE A 49 22.63 11.89 15.93
N HIS A 50 22.97 13.15 16.19
CA HIS A 50 24.35 13.60 16.34
C HIS A 50 24.74 13.73 17.81
N ASP A 51 25.91 13.20 18.15
CA ASP A 51 26.52 13.35 19.48
C ASP A 51 27.44 14.58 19.49
N ASN A 52 27.10 15.58 20.30
CA ASN A 52 27.89 16.80 20.40
C ASN A 52 29.14 16.64 21.30
N GLY A 53 29.41 15.44 21.82
CA GLY A 53 30.67 15.01 22.44
C GLY A 53 31.05 15.70 23.76
N THR A 54 30.42 16.83 24.09
CA THR A 54 30.85 17.74 25.17
C THR A 54 29.77 17.99 26.22
N ASN A 55 28.48 17.81 25.91
CA ASN A 55 27.36 18.16 26.81
C ASN A 55 26.33 17.03 27.09
N GLU A 56 26.54 15.80 26.61
CA GLU A 56 25.50 14.74 26.61
C GLU A 56 24.19 15.13 25.89
N GLU A 57 24.17 16.27 25.20
CA GLU A 57 23.07 16.74 24.36
C GLU A 57 23.21 16.15 22.96
N PHE A 58 22.11 15.60 22.45
CA PHE A 58 22.01 15.14 21.07
C PHE A 58 21.30 16.21 20.25
N THR A 59 21.76 16.41 19.03
CA THR A 59 20.99 17.19 18.04
C THR A 59 20.38 16.23 17.04
N ILE A 60 19.08 16.38 16.80
CA ILE A 60 18.37 15.60 15.79
C ILE A 60 18.39 16.39 14.49
N LEU A 61 19.11 15.87 13.51
CA LEU A 61 19.11 16.44 12.17
C LEU A 61 18.07 15.73 11.31
N CYS A 62 17.15 16.50 10.74
CA CYS A 62 16.14 16.07 9.82
C CYS A 62 16.59 16.37 8.38
N ASN A 63 16.57 15.34 7.53
CA ASN A 63 16.73 15.48 6.09
C ASN A 63 15.37 15.27 5.43
N GLU A 64 14.90 16.31 4.76
CA GLU A 64 13.76 16.27 3.87
C GLU A 64 14.27 16.17 2.43
N SER A 65 13.91 15.10 1.72
CA SER A 65 14.17 14.99 0.27
C SER A 65 15.64 15.13 -0.16
N GLY A 66 16.59 14.70 0.69
CA GLY A 66 17.95 14.32 0.29
C GLY A 66 18.98 15.43 0.05
N CYS A 67 18.67 16.71 0.30
CA CYS A 67 19.57 17.81 -0.12
C CYS A 67 20.20 18.62 1.02
N LYS A 68 19.58 18.73 2.20
CA LYS A 68 20.13 19.47 3.36
C LYS A 68 19.61 18.91 4.68
N GLN A 69 20.44 18.93 5.72
CA GLN A 69 20.10 18.55 7.08
C GLN A 69 19.79 19.80 7.90
N TYR A 70 18.65 19.82 8.57
CA TYR A 70 18.18 20.90 9.43
C TYR A 70 17.88 20.37 10.84
N THR A 71 17.81 21.22 11.85
CA THR A 71 17.26 20.79 13.15
C THR A 71 15.77 20.47 13.03
N LEU A 72 15.19 19.84 14.06
CA LEU A 72 13.73 19.66 14.11
C LEU A 72 13.01 21.01 14.14
N GLU A 73 13.52 21.98 14.91
CA GLU A 73 12.96 23.33 15.01
C GLU A 73 12.98 24.05 13.65
N ASP A 74 14.11 24.03 12.96
CA ASP A 74 14.25 24.64 11.63
C ASP A 74 13.28 23.97 10.62
N THR A 75 13.12 22.65 10.72
CA THR A 75 12.18 21.90 9.87
C THR A 75 10.74 22.29 10.17
N MET A 76 10.40 22.47 11.44
CA MET A 76 9.07 22.93 11.86
C MET A 76 8.80 24.34 11.31
N GLU A 77 9.74 25.29 11.47
CA GLU A 77 9.63 26.65 10.93
C GLU A 77 9.46 26.64 9.40
N ASN A 78 10.23 25.82 8.69
CA ASN A 78 10.09 25.65 7.24
C ASN A 78 8.70 25.14 6.86
N LEU A 79 8.20 24.10 7.55
CA LEU A 79 6.86 23.54 7.34
C LEU A 79 5.74 24.54 7.65
N GLU A 80 5.96 25.50 8.56
CA GLU A 80 4.97 26.55 8.83
C GLU A 80 4.71 27.46 7.62
N ASN A 81 5.74 27.63 6.79
CA ASN A 81 5.72 28.48 5.60
C ASN A 81 5.24 27.75 4.35
N VAL A 82 5.02 26.43 4.42
CA VAL A 82 4.49 25.64 3.29
C VAL A 82 2.99 25.86 3.16
N GLU A 83 2.55 26.20 1.95
CA GLU A 83 1.13 26.38 1.64
C GLU A 83 0.33 25.10 1.89
N THR A 84 -0.87 25.23 2.47
CA THR A 84 -1.72 24.08 2.84
C THR A 84 -2.07 23.19 1.64
N LYS A 85 -2.24 23.78 0.45
CA LYS A 85 -2.47 23.04 -0.80
C LYS A 85 -1.36 22.06 -1.15
N ASN A 86 -0.15 22.21 -0.62
CA ASN A 86 0.96 21.28 -0.87
C ASN A 86 1.03 20.15 0.16
N LEU A 87 0.29 20.26 1.27
CA LEU A 87 0.33 19.34 2.43
C LEU A 87 -0.90 18.42 2.51
N GLU A 88 -1.96 18.68 1.74
CA GLU A 88 -3.25 17.99 1.82
C GLU A 88 -3.38 16.72 0.96
N HIS A 89 -2.26 16.19 0.46
CA HIS A 89 -2.26 15.14 -0.56
C HIS A 89 -1.58 13.82 -0.12
N ASN A 90 -1.34 13.65 1.19
CA ASN A 90 -0.71 12.47 1.80
C ASN A 90 -1.51 11.92 2.98
N SER A 91 -1.65 10.59 3.04
CA SER A 91 -2.27 9.86 4.16
C SER A 91 -1.26 9.40 5.22
N THR A 92 0.01 9.28 4.84
CA THR A 92 1.05 8.59 5.60
C THR A 92 2.19 9.53 5.93
N VAL A 93 2.57 9.60 7.20
CA VAL A 93 3.78 10.27 7.67
C VAL A 93 4.85 9.22 7.93
N ASN A 94 5.99 9.33 7.25
CA ASN A 94 7.13 8.43 7.40
C ASN A 94 8.22 9.10 8.23
N ILE A 95 8.57 8.50 9.36
CA ILE A 95 9.71 8.90 10.18
C ILE A 95 10.74 7.77 10.13
N ILE A 96 11.91 8.07 9.55
CA ILE A 96 13.01 7.12 9.40
C ILE A 96 14.13 7.58 10.32
N ILE A 97 14.47 6.79 11.33
CA ILE A 97 15.51 7.13 12.29
C ILE A 97 16.76 6.29 11.98
N ASN A 98 17.84 6.98 11.61
CA ASN A 98 19.13 6.35 11.37
C ASN A 98 19.72 5.78 12.67
N GLU A 99 20.61 4.79 12.54
CA GLU A 99 21.30 4.23 13.69
C GLU A 99 22.06 5.32 14.46
N SER A 100 21.92 5.31 15.79
CA SER A 100 22.69 6.20 16.66
C SER A 100 24.18 5.86 16.60
N PRO A 101 25.08 6.86 16.55
CA PRO A 101 26.54 6.65 16.50
C PRO A 101 27.08 5.97 17.76
N LYS A 102 26.31 5.97 18.85
CA LYS A 102 26.64 5.27 20.10
C LYS A 102 25.42 4.57 20.69
N ARG A 103 25.69 3.65 21.63
CA ARG A 103 24.65 3.04 22.46
C ARG A 103 24.02 4.09 23.37
N LEU A 104 22.70 4.25 23.26
CA LEU A 104 21.94 5.24 24.04
C LEU A 104 21.60 4.71 25.44
N ARG A 105 21.75 5.58 26.44
CA ARG A 105 21.34 5.37 27.84
C ARG A 105 19.84 5.64 27.99
N ASN A 106 19.24 5.14 29.07
CA ASN A 106 17.79 5.24 29.28
C ASN A 106 17.26 6.68 29.30
N HIS A 107 17.95 7.62 29.97
CA HIS A 107 17.53 9.03 30.00
C HIS A 107 17.68 9.73 28.64
N GLU A 108 18.64 9.28 27.81
CA GLU A 108 18.83 9.80 26.44
C GLU A 108 17.67 9.32 25.55
N LEU A 109 17.30 8.05 25.66
CA LEU A 109 16.13 7.47 24.98
C LEU A 109 14.83 8.17 25.39
N GLU A 110 14.66 8.48 26.68
CA GLU A 110 13.54 9.26 27.20
C GLU A 110 13.48 10.67 26.61
N SER A 111 14.61 11.38 26.59
CA SER A 111 14.69 12.75 26.09
C SER A 111 14.41 12.80 24.58
N LEU A 112 15.12 11.98 23.80
CA LEU A 112 14.94 11.87 22.35
C LEU A 112 13.52 11.42 22.00
N GLY A 113 12.97 10.45 22.73
CA GLY A 113 11.61 9.97 22.53
C GLY A 113 10.57 11.08 22.67
N LYS A 114 10.74 11.97 23.65
CA LYS A 114 9.85 13.12 23.88
C LYS A 114 10.00 14.19 22.78
N GLU A 115 11.23 14.49 22.37
CA GLU A 115 11.52 15.48 21.34
C GLU A 115 10.92 15.07 19.98
N ILE A 116 11.19 13.83 19.55
CA ILE A 116 10.65 13.28 18.30
C ILE A 116 9.12 13.14 18.36
N ALA A 117 8.55 12.76 19.52
CA ALA A 117 7.10 12.69 19.67
C ALA A 117 6.43 14.06 19.45
N THR A 118 7.03 15.13 19.97
CA THR A 118 6.55 16.50 19.79
C THR A 118 6.59 16.91 18.32
N PHE A 119 7.68 16.55 17.62
CA PHE A 119 7.78 16.77 16.18
C PHE A 119 6.71 16.01 15.39
N ILE A 120 6.46 14.73 15.71
CA ILE A 120 5.40 13.93 15.08
C ILE A 120 4.02 14.59 15.27
N GLU A 121 3.69 15.04 16.49
CA GLU A 121 2.42 15.74 16.76
C GLU A 121 2.27 16.99 15.90
N PHE A 122 3.34 17.78 15.77
CA PHE A 122 3.36 18.95 14.90
C PHE A 122 3.14 18.59 13.42
N VAL A 123 3.80 17.55 12.91
CA VAL A 123 3.61 17.10 11.52
C VAL A 123 2.15 16.71 11.28
N PHE A 124 1.54 15.90 12.14
CA PHE A 124 0.13 15.52 11.97
C PHE A 124 -0.85 16.70 12.04
N LEU A 125 -0.50 17.76 12.77
CA LEU A 125 -1.27 19.01 12.78
C LEU A 125 -1.24 19.71 11.41
N ARG A 126 -0.08 19.68 10.74
CA ARG A 126 0.15 20.36 9.45
C ARG A 126 -0.39 19.61 8.24
N TYR A 127 -0.44 18.28 8.25
CA TYR A 127 -0.92 17.46 7.14
C TYR A 127 -2.40 17.07 7.33
N PRO A 128 -3.38 17.69 6.63
CA PRO A 128 -4.81 17.52 6.90
C PRO A 128 -5.31 16.09 6.75
N LEU A 129 -4.91 15.39 5.68
CA LEU A 129 -5.35 14.03 5.37
C LEU A 129 -4.52 12.91 6.02
N ALA A 130 -3.43 13.23 6.73
CA ALA A 130 -2.58 12.22 7.33
C ALA A 130 -3.26 11.49 8.50
N TYR A 131 -3.25 10.16 8.47
CA TYR A 131 -3.76 9.27 9.52
C TYR A 131 -2.91 8.02 9.77
N VAL A 132 -1.90 7.74 8.95
CA VAL A 132 -0.95 6.63 9.13
C VAL A 132 0.38 7.18 9.62
N LEU A 133 0.90 6.64 10.72
CA LEU A 133 2.28 6.88 11.17
C LEU A 133 3.11 5.63 10.90
N ASN A 134 4.16 5.78 10.08
CA ASN A 134 5.18 4.75 9.88
C ASN A 134 6.48 5.21 10.56
N LEU A 135 6.93 4.46 11.56
CA LEU A 135 8.11 4.77 12.36
C LEU A 135 9.14 3.67 12.22
N SER A 136 10.22 3.92 11.48
CA SER A 136 11.29 2.96 11.26
C SER A 136 12.58 3.37 11.96
N TYR A 137 13.32 2.40 12.49
CA TYR A 137 14.62 2.60 13.10
C TYR A 137 15.63 1.64 12.48
N LEU A 138 16.70 2.19 11.90
CA LEU A 138 17.68 1.44 11.12
C LEU A 138 18.84 0.88 11.97
N GLY A 139 18.82 1.10 13.30
CA GLY A 139 19.88 0.63 14.20
C GLY A 139 19.54 -0.65 14.96
N SER A 140 20.54 -1.17 15.67
CA SER A 140 20.43 -2.42 16.43
C SER A 140 20.66 -2.25 17.95
N GLY A 141 20.59 -3.35 18.71
CA GLY A 141 20.92 -3.37 20.14
C GLY A 141 19.94 -2.60 21.03
N GLN A 142 20.41 -2.08 22.18
CA GLN A 142 19.54 -1.37 23.13
C GLN A 142 18.87 -0.12 22.52
N SER A 143 19.56 0.57 21.62
CA SER A 143 19.03 1.76 20.95
C SER A 143 17.82 1.45 20.07
N SER A 144 17.61 0.18 19.69
CA SER A 144 16.40 -0.26 18.98
C SER A 144 15.11 -0.11 19.80
N SER A 145 15.20 0.20 21.08
CA SER A 145 14.02 0.53 21.91
C SER A 145 13.45 1.93 21.64
N LEU A 146 14.19 2.84 20.99
CA LEU A 146 13.80 4.23 20.77
C LEU A 146 12.41 4.39 20.12
N PRO A 147 12.00 3.60 19.11
CA PRO A 147 10.66 3.70 18.53
C PRO A 147 9.53 3.57 19.55
N LEU A 148 9.66 2.66 20.52
CA LEU A 148 8.67 2.52 21.59
C LEU A 148 8.75 3.70 22.56
N PHE A 149 9.94 4.27 22.80
CA PHE A 149 10.08 5.50 23.59
C PHE A 149 9.35 6.69 22.98
N ILE A 150 9.37 6.79 21.66
CA ILE A 150 8.61 7.79 20.90
C ILE A 150 7.12 7.49 21.03
N LEU A 151 6.71 6.26 20.72
CA LEU A 151 5.30 5.89 20.63
C LEU A 151 4.54 6.17 21.93
N TYR A 152 5.10 5.81 23.09
CA TYR A 152 4.41 6.03 24.37
C TYR A 152 4.32 7.52 24.76
N ARG A 153 5.03 8.42 24.06
CA ARG A 153 4.99 9.87 24.28
C ARG A 153 4.07 10.60 23.31
N VAL A 154 3.82 10.06 22.12
CA VAL A 154 2.96 10.70 21.10
C VAL A 154 1.51 10.78 21.55
N LYS A 155 0.92 11.97 21.45
CA LYS A 155 -0.49 12.28 21.72
C LYS A 155 -1.15 12.87 20.50
N CYS A 156 -1.70 12.01 19.64
CA CYS A 156 -2.37 12.46 18.42
C CYS A 156 -3.65 11.66 18.17
N GLN A 157 -4.76 12.39 17.96
CA GLN A 157 -6.06 11.79 17.66
C GLN A 157 -6.26 11.50 16.16
N LYS A 158 -5.38 11.99 15.28
CA LYS A 158 -5.47 11.75 13.82
C LYS A 158 -4.86 10.41 13.42
N ILE A 159 -3.90 9.90 14.20
CA ILE A 159 -3.27 8.61 13.95
C ILE A 159 -4.28 7.50 14.19
N LYS A 160 -4.65 6.81 13.10
CA LYS A 160 -5.54 5.64 13.09
C LYS A 160 -4.77 4.35 12.82
N ILE A 161 -3.67 4.43 12.07
CA ILE A 161 -2.83 3.27 11.75
C ILE A 161 -1.41 3.58 12.19
N PHE A 162 -0.76 2.62 12.84
CA PHE A 162 0.63 2.72 13.24
C PHE A 162 1.43 1.52 12.72
N SER A 163 2.60 1.77 12.15
CA SER A 163 3.48 0.75 11.55
C SER A 163 4.97 1.02 11.83
N GLY A 164 5.80 0.01 11.55
CA GLY A 164 7.26 0.11 11.57
C GLY A 164 7.94 -0.45 12.82
N ILE A 165 7.18 -0.95 13.80
CA ILE A 165 7.73 -1.62 14.99
C ILE A 165 8.04 -3.08 14.69
N THR A 166 9.25 -3.50 15.04
CA THR A 166 9.68 -4.90 14.99
C THR A 166 9.65 -5.57 16.36
N ILE A 167 9.73 -6.91 16.38
CA ILE A 167 9.91 -7.68 17.63
C ILE A 167 11.15 -7.21 18.39
N GLU A 168 12.26 -6.96 17.71
CA GLU A 168 13.52 -6.53 18.33
C GLU A 168 13.35 -5.22 19.09
N ASN A 169 12.56 -4.26 18.57
CA ASN A 169 12.27 -3.01 19.27
C ASN A 169 11.52 -3.27 20.58
N ILE A 170 10.51 -4.15 20.55
CA ILE A 170 9.72 -4.53 21.72
C ILE A 170 10.59 -5.21 22.77
N MET A 171 11.43 -6.15 22.33
CA MET A 171 12.33 -6.87 23.22
C MET A 171 13.33 -5.94 23.89
N ALA A 172 13.97 -5.04 23.13
CA ALA A 172 14.91 -4.06 23.66
C ALA A 172 14.24 -3.11 24.67
N PHE A 173 13.03 -2.62 24.36
CA PHE A 173 12.28 -1.75 25.27
C PHE A 173 11.90 -2.47 26.56
N SER A 174 11.54 -3.76 26.48
CA SER A 174 11.15 -4.57 27.64
C SER A 174 12.26 -4.82 28.66
N LEU A 175 13.52 -4.59 28.27
CA LEU A 175 14.69 -4.64 29.15
C LEU A 175 14.84 -3.36 29.99
N LEU A 176 14.25 -2.25 29.54
CA LEU A 176 14.37 -0.92 30.15
C LEU A 176 13.11 -0.47 30.87
N LYS A 177 11.94 -0.90 30.39
CA LYS A 177 10.62 -0.52 30.90
C LYS A 177 9.74 -1.75 31.05
N SER A 178 8.89 -1.72 32.08
CA SER A 178 7.88 -2.76 32.28
C SER A 178 6.72 -2.55 31.31
N LEU A 179 6.56 -3.47 30.35
CA LEU A 179 5.42 -3.50 29.41
C LEU A 179 4.07 -3.61 30.14
N ALA A 180 4.05 -4.22 31.34
CA ALA A 180 2.83 -4.37 32.13
C ALA A 180 2.37 -3.08 32.82
N LEU A 181 3.27 -2.10 32.96
CA LEU A 181 3.00 -0.83 33.65
C LEU A 181 3.04 0.38 32.70
N THR A 182 3.40 0.16 31.45
CA THR A 182 3.60 1.24 30.47
C THR A 182 2.67 1.02 29.29
N ASN A 183 1.60 1.82 29.22
CA ASN A 183 0.70 1.80 28.07
C ASN A 183 1.34 2.58 26.91
N ILE A 184 1.96 1.85 25.98
CA ILE A 184 2.70 2.47 24.89
C ILE A 184 1.82 3.15 23.84
N VAL A 185 0.50 2.94 23.85
CA VAL A 185 -0.44 3.54 22.90
C VAL A 185 -1.44 4.48 23.58
N GLU A 186 -1.16 4.92 24.82
CA GLU A 186 -2.11 5.72 25.61
C GLU A 186 -2.57 6.96 24.86
N GLY A 187 -1.62 7.73 24.30
CA GLY A 187 -1.89 8.98 23.59
C GLY A 187 -2.55 8.82 22.20
N LEU A 188 -2.60 7.61 21.64
CA LEU A 188 -3.23 7.32 20.35
C LEU A 188 -4.68 6.88 20.57
N THR A 189 -5.59 7.85 20.73
CA THR A 189 -6.99 7.56 21.14
C THR A 189 -7.89 7.02 20.03
N LYS A 190 -7.57 7.27 18.76
CA LYS A 190 -8.31 6.77 17.59
C LYS A 190 -7.56 5.68 16.82
N LEU A 191 -6.63 4.98 17.48
CA LEU A 191 -5.89 3.88 16.87
C LEU A 191 -6.85 2.73 16.54
N ASN A 192 -6.90 2.37 15.26
CA ASN A 192 -7.73 1.31 14.69
C ASN A 192 -6.89 0.12 14.22
N GLU A 193 -5.62 0.32 13.89
CA GLU A 193 -4.74 -0.77 13.44
C GLU A 193 -3.31 -0.55 13.96
N TYR A 194 -2.75 -1.58 14.58
CA TYR A 194 -1.35 -1.66 14.97
C TYR A 194 -0.66 -2.70 14.08
N ILE A 195 0.35 -2.31 13.32
CA ILE A 195 1.11 -3.17 12.42
C ILE A 195 2.43 -3.56 13.08
N LEU A 196 2.62 -4.86 13.32
CA LEU A 196 3.85 -5.46 13.82
C LEU A 196 4.62 -6.11 12.67
N GLU A 197 5.89 -5.74 12.52
CA GLU A 197 6.82 -6.36 11.58
C GLU A 197 7.56 -7.53 12.25
N ILE A 198 7.45 -8.72 11.66
CA ILE A 198 8.17 -9.92 12.11
C ILE A 198 9.11 -10.37 10.99
N PRO A 199 10.41 -9.98 11.06
CA PRO A 199 11.39 -10.37 10.06
C PRO A 199 11.66 -11.89 10.09
N PRO A 200 12.23 -12.47 9.01
CA PRO A 200 12.58 -13.89 8.92
C PRO A 200 13.82 -14.23 9.76
N ILE A 201 13.73 -14.07 11.06
CA ILE A 201 14.78 -14.43 12.03
C ILE A 201 14.14 -15.39 13.04
N SER A 202 14.83 -16.48 13.37
CA SER A 202 14.41 -17.34 14.48
C SER A 202 14.70 -16.60 15.80
N PRO A 203 13.69 -16.15 16.55
CA PRO A 203 13.94 -15.54 17.84
C PRO A 203 14.48 -16.64 18.77
N GLU A 204 15.68 -16.43 19.31
CA GLU A 204 16.10 -17.19 20.48
C GLU A 204 15.09 -16.93 21.60
N ASN A 205 14.64 -17.97 22.30
CA ASN A 205 13.65 -17.89 23.38
C ASN A 205 12.24 -17.40 22.94
N LEU A 206 11.63 -18.09 21.97
CA LEU A 206 10.24 -17.87 21.50
C LEU A 206 9.22 -17.65 22.64
N GLU A 207 9.28 -18.45 23.70
CA GLU A 207 8.37 -18.33 24.85
C GLU A 207 8.50 -16.97 25.56
N ASN A 208 9.73 -16.47 25.71
CA ASN A 208 9.96 -15.16 26.32
C ASN A 208 9.46 -14.05 25.40
N VAL A 209 9.74 -14.13 24.10
CA VAL A 209 9.23 -13.18 23.09
C VAL A 209 7.71 -13.10 23.13
N GLN A 210 7.04 -14.26 23.08
CA GLN A 210 5.58 -14.36 23.16
C GLN A 210 5.03 -13.71 24.44
N LYS A 211 5.62 -14.00 25.61
CA LYS A 211 5.21 -13.37 26.88
C LYS A 211 5.31 -11.84 26.83
N LYS A 212 6.38 -11.30 26.23
CA LYS A 212 6.55 -9.84 26.08
C LYS A 212 5.53 -9.24 25.12
N LEU A 213 5.31 -9.86 23.95
CA LEU A 213 4.30 -9.44 22.97
C LEU A 213 2.90 -9.42 23.61
N ASN A 214 2.50 -10.51 24.27
CA ASN A 214 1.21 -10.61 24.95
C ASN A 214 1.01 -9.53 26.00
N THR A 215 2.07 -9.19 26.74
CA THR A 215 2.01 -8.13 27.75
C THR A 215 1.77 -6.76 27.10
N LEU A 216 2.43 -6.48 25.97
CA LEU A 216 2.24 -5.25 25.20
C LEU A 216 0.84 -5.17 24.58
N PHE A 217 0.36 -6.26 23.99
CA PHE A 217 -0.92 -6.28 23.29
C PHE A 217 -2.13 -6.10 24.20
N ARG A 218 -2.01 -6.34 25.52
CA ARG A 218 -3.09 -6.05 26.48
C ARG A 218 -3.56 -4.59 26.47
N TRP A 219 -2.75 -3.67 25.98
CA TRP A 219 -3.13 -2.27 25.85
C TRP A 219 -4.00 -1.96 24.64
N LEU A 220 -4.00 -2.81 23.61
CA LEU A 220 -4.71 -2.58 22.34
C LEU A 220 -6.23 -2.82 22.42
N PRO A 221 -6.76 -3.87 23.07
CA PRO A 221 -8.21 -4.11 23.19
C PRO A 221 -8.99 -2.97 23.84
N HIS A 222 -8.32 -2.15 24.66
CA HIS A 222 -8.93 -0.98 25.31
C HIS A 222 -9.20 0.17 24.33
N LYS A 223 -8.73 0.06 23.08
CA LYS A 223 -9.02 0.99 22.00
C LYS A 223 -10.18 0.42 21.17
N THR A 224 -11.23 1.22 20.99
CA THR A 224 -12.46 0.78 20.32
C THR A 224 -12.18 0.34 18.88
N GLY A 225 -12.33 -0.95 18.59
CA GLY A 225 -12.18 -1.50 17.25
C GLY A 225 -10.75 -1.61 16.73
N CYS A 226 -9.73 -1.54 17.61
CA CYS A 226 -8.35 -1.72 17.19
C CYS A 226 -8.08 -3.18 16.78
N SER A 227 -7.36 -3.39 15.68
CA SER A 227 -6.84 -4.69 15.24
C SER A 227 -5.31 -4.72 15.32
N LEU A 228 -4.76 -5.93 15.39
CA LEU A 228 -3.33 -6.20 15.23
C LEU A 228 -3.12 -6.82 13.84
N THR A 229 -2.29 -6.19 13.02
CA THR A 229 -1.83 -6.76 11.76
C THR A 229 -0.37 -7.19 11.91
N ILE A 230 -0.08 -8.43 11.53
CA ILE A 230 1.26 -9.00 11.55
C ILE A 230 1.76 -9.07 10.12
N ASN A 231 2.79 -8.28 9.82
CA ASN A 231 3.50 -8.33 8.54
C ASN A 231 4.70 -9.26 8.68
N THR A 232 4.79 -10.27 7.81
CA THR A 232 5.85 -11.26 7.92
C THR A 232 6.17 -11.93 6.58
N ASN A 233 7.46 -12.10 6.29
CA ASN A 233 7.96 -12.83 5.11
C ASN A 233 8.46 -14.18 5.59
N LEU A 234 7.54 -15.00 6.12
CA LEU A 234 7.81 -16.13 7.03
C LEU A 234 9.02 -16.97 6.61
N ASN A 235 9.67 -17.69 7.51
CA ASN A 235 10.40 -18.93 7.17
C ASN A 235 10.51 -19.69 8.48
N PHE A 236 9.38 -20.18 8.97
CA PHE A 236 9.31 -20.72 10.32
C PHE A 236 9.10 -22.23 10.29
N PRO A 237 9.99 -23.00 10.94
CA PRO A 237 9.76 -24.40 11.25
C PRO A 237 8.59 -24.64 12.23
N ASN A 238 8.08 -23.59 12.89
CA ASN A 238 7.14 -23.69 14.01
C ASN A 238 5.86 -22.88 13.76
N ASP A 239 4.90 -23.46 13.03
CA ASP A 239 3.49 -23.06 13.00
C ASP A 239 2.93 -22.75 14.41
N GLN A 240 3.48 -23.42 15.42
CA GLN A 240 3.13 -23.30 16.82
C GLN A 240 3.27 -21.89 17.38
N PHE A 241 4.33 -21.14 17.05
CA PHE A 241 4.52 -19.78 17.60
C PHE A 241 3.40 -18.84 17.16
N PHE A 242 3.07 -18.82 15.86
CA PHE A 242 2.00 -17.97 15.35
C PHE A 242 0.63 -18.45 15.81
N ASN A 243 0.39 -19.76 15.86
CA ASN A 243 -0.83 -20.28 16.47
C ASN A 243 -1.00 -19.79 17.90
N ASP A 244 0.04 -19.90 18.72
CA ASP A 244 -0.04 -19.51 20.12
C ASP A 244 -0.16 -17.99 20.28
N LEU A 245 0.56 -17.21 19.48
CA LEU A 245 0.45 -15.75 19.44
C LEU A 245 -0.96 -15.30 19.07
N ILE A 246 -1.53 -15.87 18.00
CA ILE A 246 -2.89 -15.58 17.55
C ILE A 246 -3.90 -15.98 18.62
N LEU A 247 -3.79 -17.18 19.20
CA LEU A 247 -4.65 -17.61 20.30
C LEU A 247 -4.58 -16.66 21.50
N ASP A 248 -3.39 -16.15 21.82
CA ASP A 248 -3.23 -15.19 22.92
C ASP A 248 -3.82 -13.81 22.60
N VAL A 249 -3.71 -13.36 21.35
CA VAL A 249 -4.33 -12.13 20.84
C VAL A 249 -5.86 -12.24 20.87
N GLU A 250 -6.42 -13.37 20.46
CA GLU A 250 -7.87 -13.63 20.53
C GLU A 250 -8.37 -13.72 21.98
N ARG A 251 -7.60 -14.35 22.88
CA ARG A 251 -7.96 -14.45 24.31
C ARG A 251 -8.13 -13.09 24.98
N ILE A 252 -7.40 -12.08 24.52
CA ILE A 252 -7.54 -10.70 25.03
C ILE A 252 -8.57 -9.88 24.26
N GLY A 253 -9.30 -10.49 23.31
CA GLY A 253 -10.38 -9.85 22.55
C GLY A 253 -9.91 -8.94 21.41
N LEU A 254 -8.67 -9.11 20.93
CA LEU A 254 -8.13 -8.32 19.83
C LEU A 254 -8.28 -9.09 18.51
N GLN A 255 -8.69 -8.39 17.44
CA GLN A 255 -8.71 -8.98 16.10
C GLN A 255 -7.28 -9.08 15.57
N ALA A 256 -6.92 -10.25 15.02
CA ALA A 256 -5.62 -10.46 14.38
C ALA A 256 -5.77 -10.63 12.86
N ASN A 257 -4.86 -10.01 12.11
CA ASN A 257 -4.70 -10.16 10.67
C ASN A 257 -3.23 -10.49 10.35
N ILE A 258 -2.97 -11.24 9.28
CA ILE A 258 -1.63 -11.60 8.81
C ILE A 258 -1.50 -11.19 7.34
N ARG A 259 -0.47 -10.39 7.05
CA ARG A 259 -0.01 -10.08 5.70
C ARG A 259 1.32 -10.79 5.44
N THR A 260 1.42 -11.51 4.33
CA THR A 260 2.63 -12.30 4.02
C THR A 260 3.07 -12.21 2.58
N ASN A 261 4.38 -12.20 2.34
CA ASN A 261 4.99 -12.37 1.02
C ASN A 261 5.63 -13.75 0.89
N THR A 262 5.00 -14.59 0.08
CA THR A 262 5.40 -15.98 -0.17
C THR A 262 6.38 -16.12 -1.32
N SER A 263 6.57 -15.09 -2.16
CA SER A 263 7.63 -15.06 -3.17
C SER A 263 9.02 -15.05 -2.54
N ILE A 264 9.13 -14.46 -1.35
CA ILE A 264 10.35 -14.45 -0.52
C ILE A 264 10.46 -15.74 0.30
N ASN A 265 9.34 -16.44 0.54
CA ASN A 265 9.29 -17.65 1.36
C ASN A 265 8.56 -18.84 0.71
N GLN A 266 9.35 -19.76 0.16
CA GLN A 266 8.83 -20.98 -0.44
C GLN A 266 8.29 -22.01 0.59
N ASN A 267 8.70 -21.93 1.87
CA ASN A 267 8.32 -22.92 2.88
C ASN A 267 6.92 -22.70 3.46
N PHE A 268 6.37 -21.48 3.41
CA PHE A 268 5.02 -21.18 3.90
C PHE A 268 3.97 -22.12 3.28
N PHE A 269 4.10 -22.33 1.97
CA PHE A 269 3.17 -23.14 1.24
C PHE A 269 3.29 -24.64 1.54
N THR A 270 4.50 -25.12 1.83
CA THR A 270 4.70 -26.51 2.26
C THR A 270 3.87 -26.81 3.51
N SER A 271 3.94 -25.94 4.53
CA SER A 271 3.11 -26.07 5.74
C SER A 271 1.62 -26.02 5.42
N LEU A 272 1.18 -25.10 4.54
CA LEU A 272 -0.22 -25.03 4.12
C LEU A 272 -0.72 -26.31 3.42
N MET A 273 0.14 -26.96 2.63
CA MET A 273 -0.20 -28.20 1.92
C MET A 273 -0.38 -29.39 2.87
N GLU A 274 0.32 -29.43 4.00
CA GLU A 274 0.24 -30.49 5.00
C GLU A 274 -1.03 -30.41 5.87
N ILE A 275 -1.74 -29.28 5.82
CA ILE A 275 -2.96 -29.07 6.59
C ILE A 275 -4.08 -30.02 6.12
N LYS A 276 -4.39 -30.98 6.98
CA LYS A 276 -5.58 -31.83 6.87
C LYS A 276 -6.84 -31.01 7.15
N ALA A 277 -7.92 -31.27 6.42
CA ALA A 277 -9.18 -30.51 6.49
C ALA A 277 -9.73 -30.32 7.92
N ASN A 278 -9.47 -31.26 8.83
CA ASN A 278 -9.98 -31.27 10.21
C ASN A 278 -8.97 -30.77 11.28
N HIS A 279 -7.75 -30.39 10.89
CA HIS A 279 -6.70 -29.92 11.82
C HIS A 279 -6.01 -28.69 11.22
N LYS A 280 -6.77 -27.61 11.02
CA LYS A 280 -6.24 -26.35 10.50
C LYS A 280 -5.60 -25.55 11.64
N PRO A 281 -4.32 -25.15 11.52
CA PRO A 281 -3.71 -24.14 12.38
C PRO A 281 -4.61 -22.89 12.44
N ASN A 282 -4.77 -22.32 13.64
CA ASN A 282 -5.66 -21.17 13.85
C ASN A 282 -5.21 -19.97 13.00
N TYR A 283 -3.89 -19.74 12.88
CA TYR A 283 -3.34 -18.59 12.15
C TYR A 283 -3.81 -18.50 10.69
N VAL A 284 -4.18 -19.64 10.07
CA VAL A 284 -4.57 -19.69 8.66
C VAL A 284 -5.86 -18.92 8.40
N TYR A 285 -6.76 -18.87 9.40
CA TYR A 285 -7.97 -18.07 9.32
C TYR A 285 -7.71 -16.57 9.46
N HIS A 286 -6.52 -16.15 9.88
CA HIS A 286 -6.18 -14.73 10.04
C HIS A 286 -5.37 -14.18 8.88
N ILE A 287 -5.02 -14.99 7.88
CA ILE A 287 -4.36 -14.51 6.67
C ILE A 287 -5.34 -13.64 5.88
N SER A 288 -5.04 -12.33 5.82
CA SER A 288 -5.87 -11.33 5.14
C SER A 288 -5.24 -10.90 3.80
N GLU A 289 -3.91 -10.89 3.68
CA GLU A 289 -3.22 -10.49 2.46
C GLU A 289 -2.06 -11.42 2.12
N VAL A 290 -1.97 -11.81 0.85
CA VAL A 290 -0.87 -12.65 0.35
C VAL A 290 -0.28 -12.05 -0.92
N GLU A 291 1.03 -11.89 -0.95
CA GLU A 291 1.81 -11.74 -2.17
C GLU A 291 2.46 -13.08 -2.53
N MET A 292 2.35 -13.50 -3.79
CA MET A 292 2.90 -14.76 -4.26
C MET A 292 3.39 -14.69 -5.72
N SER A 293 4.30 -15.58 -6.08
CA SER A 293 4.80 -15.73 -7.45
C SER A 293 4.61 -17.15 -7.96
N PHE A 294 4.23 -17.28 -9.23
CA PHE A 294 4.35 -18.54 -9.96
C PHE A 294 5.71 -18.60 -10.62
N ASN A 295 6.53 -19.57 -10.18
CA ASN A 295 7.84 -19.89 -10.75
C ASN A 295 7.87 -21.32 -11.32
N LYS A 296 7.09 -22.24 -10.74
CA LYS A 296 6.97 -23.65 -11.16
C LYS A 296 5.51 -24.11 -11.12
N ILE A 297 5.19 -25.18 -11.86
CA ILE A 297 3.81 -25.71 -11.93
C ILE A 297 3.22 -26.02 -10.55
N GLN A 298 4.03 -26.50 -9.60
CA GLN A 298 3.55 -26.83 -8.25
C GLN A 298 2.94 -25.62 -7.51
N ASP A 299 3.34 -24.40 -7.86
CA ASP A 299 2.82 -23.18 -7.23
C ASP A 299 1.31 -22.98 -7.51
N THR A 300 0.78 -23.57 -8.59
CA THR A 300 -0.67 -23.55 -8.89
C THR A 300 -1.49 -24.29 -7.82
N LYS A 301 -0.94 -25.35 -7.21
CA LYS A 301 -1.59 -26.08 -6.10
C LYS A 301 -1.60 -25.26 -4.82
N HIS A 302 -0.56 -24.45 -4.61
CA HIS A 302 -0.50 -23.54 -3.48
C HIS A 302 -1.56 -22.44 -3.59
N PHE A 303 -1.75 -21.90 -4.79
CA PHE A 303 -2.83 -20.95 -5.08
C PHE A 303 -4.22 -21.56 -4.87
N GLU A 304 -4.45 -22.81 -5.32
CA GLU A 304 -5.69 -23.54 -5.04
C GLU A 304 -5.95 -23.68 -3.52
N LYS A 305 -4.92 -24.02 -2.76
CA LYS A 305 -5.02 -24.17 -1.30
C LYS A 305 -5.34 -22.86 -0.60
N LEU A 306 -4.71 -21.75 -1.03
CA LEU A 306 -5.03 -20.41 -0.57
C LEU A 306 -6.51 -20.06 -0.82
N LEU A 307 -6.95 -20.26 -2.07
CA LEU A 307 -8.32 -19.94 -2.52
C LEU A 307 -9.41 -20.83 -1.90
N SER A 308 -9.04 -21.88 -1.17
CA SER A 308 -9.98 -22.82 -0.54
C SER A 308 -9.97 -22.79 1.00
N ILE A 309 -8.90 -22.31 1.64
CA ILE A 309 -8.72 -22.43 3.09
C ILE A 309 -8.66 -21.09 3.83
N CYS A 310 -8.05 -20.07 3.26
CA CYS A 310 -7.83 -18.78 3.93
C CYS A 310 -9.09 -17.90 3.88
N CYS A 311 -10.13 -18.26 4.63
CA CYS A 311 -11.48 -17.69 4.49
C CYS A 311 -11.59 -16.17 4.69
N ASN A 312 -10.68 -15.57 5.46
CA ASN A 312 -10.64 -14.12 5.72
C ASN A 312 -9.68 -13.36 4.82
N MET A 313 -9.15 -14.00 3.77
CA MET A 313 -8.30 -13.35 2.80
C MET A 313 -9.08 -12.29 2.02
N GLU A 314 -8.56 -11.07 2.01
CA GLU A 314 -9.15 -9.86 1.41
C GLU A 314 -8.39 -9.42 0.15
N LYS A 315 -7.09 -9.71 0.08
CA LYS A 315 -6.22 -9.29 -1.02
C LYS A 315 -5.23 -10.37 -1.43
N ILE A 316 -5.07 -10.55 -2.74
CA ILE A 316 -4.00 -11.34 -3.35
C ILE A 316 -3.24 -10.49 -4.36
N THR A 317 -1.91 -10.52 -4.28
CA THR A 317 -1.00 -10.02 -5.31
C THR A 317 -0.28 -11.21 -5.93
N LEU A 318 -0.46 -11.44 -7.23
CA LEU A 318 0.10 -12.57 -7.96
C LEU A 318 1.07 -12.10 -9.04
N THR A 319 2.32 -12.54 -8.99
CA THR A 319 3.31 -12.33 -10.05
C THR A 319 3.51 -13.61 -10.86
N VAL A 320 3.30 -13.56 -12.17
CA VAL A 320 3.58 -14.66 -13.09
C VAL A 320 4.93 -14.41 -13.76
N THR A 321 5.91 -15.27 -13.51
CA THR A 321 7.27 -15.10 -14.04
C THR A 321 7.49 -15.80 -15.38
N GLU A 322 8.51 -15.37 -16.13
CA GLU A 322 8.92 -16.05 -17.36
C GLU A 322 9.36 -17.50 -17.11
N GLU A 323 10.00 -17.78 -15.97
CA GLU A 323 10.40 -19.14 -15.56
C GLU A 323 9.20 -20.10 -15.51
N PHE A 324 8.06 -19.63 -14.99
CA PHE A 324 6.84 -20.45 -14.94
C PHE A 324 6.29 -20.78 -16.33
N ILE A 325 6.35 -19.83 -17.26
CA ILE A 325 5.93 -20.05 -18.65
C ILE A 325 6.83 -21.10 -19.31
N ASP A 326 8.14 -20.99 -19.12
CA ASP A 326 9.10 -21.95 -19.66
C ASP A 326 8.95 -23.34 -19.01
N ASN A 327 8.66 -23.39 -17.71
CA ASN A 327 8.39 -24.63 -16.99
C ASN A 327 7.14 -25.35 -17.55
N LEU A 328 6.05 -24.62 -17.79
CA LEU A 328 4.83 -25.15 -18.40
C LEU A 328 5.06 -25.73 -19.79
N LEU A 329 5.82 -25.01 -20.63
CA LEU A 329 6.10 -25.45 -22.01
C LEU A 329 7.03 -26.67 -22.04
N THR A 330 8.00 -26.73 -21.11
CA THR A 330 8.94 -27.85 -20.99
C THR A 330 8.23 -29.12 -20.54
N GLU A 331 7.46 -29.06 -19.45
CA GLU A 331 6.74 -30.21 -18.89
C GLU A 331 5.60 -30.68 -19.80
N GLY A 332 4.91 -29.74 -20.46
CA GLY A 332 3.88 -30.06 -21.44
C GLY A 332 4.41 -30.70 -22.72
N LYS A 333 5.72 -30.66 -22.98
CA LYS A 333 6.44 -31.12 -24.21
C LYS A 333 5.95 -30.51 -25.53
N SER A 334 4.85 -29.76 -25.48
CA SER A 334 4.11 -29.17 -26.58
C SER A 334 3.18 -28.09 -26.01
N ARG A 335 2.71 -27.17 -26.86
CA ARG A 335 1.77 -26.12 -26.43
C ARG A 335 0.41 -26.67 -26.00
N ASP A 336 -0.09 -27.70 -26.67
CA ASP A 336 -1.38 -28.32 -26.31
C ASP A 336 -1.27 -29.14 -25.02
N GLY A 337 -0.12 -29.82 -24.81
CA GLY A 337 0.19 -30.45 -23.52
C GLY A 337 0.27 -29.43 -22.39
N ALA A 338 0.96 -28.30 -22.61
CA ALA A 338 1.03 -27.21 -21.63
C ALA A 338 -0.36 -26.59 -21.34
N ARG A 339 -1.21 -26.41 -22.36
CA ARG A 339 -2.61 -25.98 -22.18
C ARG A 339 -3.43 -26.97 -21.37
N THR A 340 -3.16 -28.28 -21.51
CA THR A 340 -3.81 -29.32 -20.71
C THR A 340 -3.39 -29.20 -19.24
N ILE A 341 -2.08 -29.04 -18.98
CA ILE A 341 -1.57 -28.77 -17.62
C ILE A 341 -2.26 -27.55 -17.01
N ILE A 342 -2.35 -26.44 -17.74
CA ILE A 342 -3.04 -25.22 -17.26
C ILE A 342 -4.50 -25.52 -16.92
N LYS A 343 -5.25 -26.22 -17.78
CA LYS A 343 -6.66 -26.56 -17.51
C LYS A 343 -6.79 -27.37 -16.24
N ASP A 344 -5.95 -28.38 -16.06
CA ASP A 344 -5.98 -29.26 -14.89
C ASP A 344 -5.61 -28.47 -13.62
N SER A 345 -4.59 -27.60 -13.70
CA SER A 345 -4.11 -26.75 -12.61
C SER A 345 -5.10 -25.68 -12.15
N PHE A 346 -6.11 -25.32 -12.95
CA PHE A 346 -7.11 -24.29 -12.62
C PHE A 346 -8.55 -24.83 -12.70
N SER A 347 -8.73 -26.15 -12.56
CA SER A 347 -10.04 -26.80 -12.58
C SER A 347 -10.69 -26.83 -11.19
N TYR A 348 -10.87 -25.67 -10.57
CA TYR A 348 -11.53 -25.52 -9.26
C TYR A 348 -12.26 -24.18 -9.13
N CYS A 349 -12.98 -23.98 -8.04
CA CYS A 349 -13.65 -22.71 -7.73
C CYS A 349 -13.24 -22.22 -6.35
N SER A 350 -12.91 -20.94 -6.22
CA SER A 350 -12.63 -20.33 -4.93
C SER A 350 -13.85 -20.38 -4.00
N THR A 351 -13.60 -20.54 -2.70
CA THR A 351 -14.62 -20.47 -1.64
C THR A 351 -14.55 -19.17 -0.84
N LEU A 352 -13.65 -18.26 -1.22
CA LEU A 352 -13.38 -17.04 -0.47
C LEU A 352 -14.46 -15.99 -0.70
N LYS A 353 -15.14 -15.59 0.38
CA LYS A 353 -16.21 -14.58 0.34
C LYS A 353 -15.73 -13.18 0.69
N ASN A 354 -14.53 -13.06 1.26
CA ASN A 354 -13.95 -11.79 1.72
C ASN A 354 -12.91 -11.24 0.76
N LEU A 355 -12.48 -12.02 -0.24
CA LEU A 355 -11.50 -11.59 -1.22
C LEU A 355 -12.10 -10.48 -2.10
N ARG A 356 -11.63 -9.25 -1.92
CA ARG A 356 -12.12 -8.05 -2.64
C ARG A 356 -11.08 -7.49 -3.61
N SER A 357 -9.81 -7.78 -3.41
CA SER A 357 -8.72 -7.21 -4.20
C SER A 357 -7.87 -8.30 -4.84
N PHE A 358 -7.68 -8.24 -6.15
CA PHE A 358 -6.80 -9.16 -6.88
C PHE A 358 -5.90 -8.39 -7.85
N PHE A 359 -4.59 -8.41 -7.58
CA PHE A 359 -3.58 -7.71 -8.36
C PHE A 359 -2.72 -8.73 -9.08
N ILE A 360 -2.50 -8.56 -10.38
CA ILE A 360 -1.74 -9.51 -11.18
C ILE A 360 -0.69 -8.81 -12.05
N GLU A 361 0.54 -9.31 -11.97
CA GLU A 361 1.68 -8.86 -12.77
C GLU A 361 2.19 -9.99 -13.66
N PHE A 362 2.43 -9.70 -14.95
CA PHE A 362 3.09 -10.63 -15.87
C PHE A 362 4.52 -10.17 -16.16
N GLN A 363 5.50 -10.77 -15.49
CA GLN A 363 6.93 -10.57 -15.75
C GLN A 363 7.39 -11.48 -16.89
N VAL A 364 6.77 -11.32 -18.06
CA VAL A 364 7.00 -12.16 -19.24
C VAL A 364 7.38 -11.28 -20.43
N SER A 365 8.57 -11.50 -21.00
CA SER A 365 8.96 -10.81 -22.22
C SER A 365 8.22 -11.38 -23.43
N ILE A 366 7.30 -10.61 -24.00
CA ILE A 366 6.53 -11.01 -25.18
C ILE A 366 6.83 -10.05 -26.33
N LYS A 367 7.57 -10.53 -27.34
CA LYS A 367 7.84 -9.75 -28.56
C LYS A 367 6.52 -9.36 -29.23
N LYS A 368 6.43 -8.14 -29.77
CA LYS A 368 5.22 -7.59 -30.43
C LYS A 368 4.60 -8.55 -31.45
N ASN A 369 5.44 -9.25 -32.22
CA ASN A 369 5.04 -10.14 -33.30
C ASN A 369 4.90 -11.62 -32.89
N ASP A 370 5.15 -11.98 -31.62
CA ASP A 370 5.00 -13.35 -31.14
C ASP A 370 3.55 -13.65 -30.78
N VAL A 371 2.72 -13.80 -31.81
CA VAL A 371 1.29 -14.11 -31.70
C VAL A 371 1.05 -15.39 -30.90
N SER A 372 1.96 -16.36 -31.01
CA SER A 372 1.75 -17.64 -30.34
C SER A 372 2.07 -17.59 -28.85
N LYS A 373 3.14 -16.91 -28.42
CA LYS A 373 3.39 -16.69 -26.98
C LYS A 373 2.27 -15.84 -26.38
N LYS A 374 1.81 -14.79 -27.09
CA LYS A 374 0.63 -14.01 -26.70
C LYS A 374 -0.61 -14.87 -26.49
N SER A 375 -0.96 -15.73 -27.44
CA SER A 375 -2.11 -16.63 -27.33
C SER A 375 -1.98 -17.61 -26.16
N PHE A 376 -0.78 -18.13 -25.89
CA PHE A 376 -0.54 -19.02 -24.77
C PHE A 376 -0.69 -18.32 -23.41
N VAL A 377 -0.06 -17.15 -23.25
CA VAL A 377 -0.14 -16.36 -22.01
C VAL A 377 -1.56 -15.82 -21.77
N SER A 378 -2.25 -15.41 -22.84
CA SER A 378 -3.67 -15.05 -22.80
C SER A 378 -4.56 -16.21 -22.31
N PHE A 379 -4.26 -17.45 -22.72
CA PHE A 379 -4.96 -18.62 -22.22
C PHE A 379 -4.71 -18.86 -20.73
N LEU A 380 -3.46 -18.72 -20.28
CA LEU A 380 -3.10 -18.80 -18.86
C LEU A 380 -3.83 -17.75 -18.02
N PHE A 381 -3.87 -16.50 -18.48
CA PHE A 381 -4.59 -15.42 -17.81
C PHE A 381 -6.06 -15.77 -17.59
N ASN A 382 -6.74 -16.29 -18.63
CA ASN A 382 -8.14 -16.72 -18.53
C ASN A 382 -8.33 -17.85 -17.51
N ALA A 383 -7.39 -18.80 -17.46
CA ALA A 383 -7.45 -19.90 -16.49
C ALA A 383 -7.29 -19.40 -15.05
N ILE A 384 -6.32 -18.51 -14.78
CA ILE A 384 -6.15 -17.87 -13.47
C ILE A 384 -7.42 -17.09 -13.09
N PHE A 385 -7.97 -16.31 -14.01
CA PHE A 385 -9.15 -15.51 -13.73
C PHE A 385 -10.41 -16.35 -13.47
N SER A 386 -10.53 -17.51 -14.13
CA SER A 386 -11.71 -18.37 -13.99
C SER A 386 -11.91 -18.95 -12.58
N VAL A 387 -10.83 -19.08 -11.79
CA VAL A 387 -10.91 -19.63 -10.43
C VAL A 387 -11.23 -18.58 -9.36
N LEU A 388 -11.17 -17.29 -9.72
CA LEU A 388 -11.45 -16.19 -8.80
C LEU A 388 -12.94 -16.12 -8.44
N PRO A 389 -13.28 -15.68 -7.21
CA PRO A 389 -14.66 -15.51 -6.80
C PRO A 389 -15.30 -14.28 -7.48
N ASP A 390 -16.63 -14.20 -7.48
CA ASP A 390 -17.37 -13.16 -8.22
C ASP A 390 -17.45 -11.80 -7.48
N ASN A 391 -16.92 -11.72 -6.27
CA ASN A 391 -17.01 -10.57 -5.37
C ASN A 391 -15.77 -9.67 -5.39
N ILE A 392 -14.90 -9.81 -6.38
CA ILE A 392 -13.73 -8.93 -6.54
C ILE A 392 -14.19 -7.51 -6.90
N GLU A 393 -13.76 -6.54 -6.11
CA GLU A 393 -14.09 -5.12 -6.27
C GLU A 393 -12.92 -4.32 -6.87
N ASN A 394 -11.68 -4.66 -6.50
CA ASN A 394 -10.46 -3.98 -6.95
C ASN A 394 -9.61 -4.93 -7.79
N PHE A 395 -9.25 -4.49 -9.00
CA PHE A 395 -8.46 -5.29 -9.93
C PHE A 395 -7.26 -4.50 -10.46
N SER A 396 -6.05 -5.06 -10.37
CA SER A 396 -4.84 -4.43 -10.94
C SER A 396 -4.24 -5.29 -12.04
N PHE A 397 -3.98 -4.67 -13.18
CA PHE A 397 -3.27 -5.26 -14.31
C PHE A 397 -1.89 -4.63 -14.45
N GLU A 398 -0.84 -5.45 -14.32
CA GLU A 398 0.54 -4.99 -14.41
C GLU A 398 1.32 -5.76 -15.49
N LYS A 399 2.00 -5.01 -16.36
CA LYS A 399 2.83 -5.53 -17.47
C LYS A 399 2.08 -6.47 -18.44
N ILE A 400 0.79 -6.23 -18.63
CA ILE A 400 -0.04 -7.06 -19.53
C ILE A 400 -0.01 -6.51 -20.95
N THR A 401 0.59 -7.27 -21.88
CA THR A 401 0.79 -6.87 -23.28
C THR A 401 0.08 -7.77 -24.30
N PHE A 402 -0.77 -8.68 -23.81
CA PHE A 402 -1.36 -9.79 -24.58
C PHE A 402 -2.89 -9.83 -24.55
N LEU A 403 -3.57 -8.82 -23.98
CA LEU A 403 -5.04 -8.80 -23.90
C LEU A 403 -5.66 -8.90 -25.31
N ASN A 404 -6.66 -9.78 -25.44
CA ASN A 404 -7.42 -9.99 -26.65
C ASN A 404 -8.94 -10.09 -26.35
N GLU A 405 -9.73 -10.40 -27.38
CA GLU A 405 -11.18 -10.53 -27.26
C GLU A 405 -11.59 -11.65 -26.30
N ASP A 406 -10.86 -12.77 -26.26
CA ASP A 406 -11.16 -13.88 -25.35
C ASP A 406 -10.91 -13.49 -23.89
N ASN A 407 -9.85 -12.73 -23.62
CA ASN A 407 -9.63 -12.16 -22.29
C ASN A 407 -10.76 -11.19 -21.91
N THR A 408 -11.20 -10.37 -22.85
CA THR A 408 -12.29 -9.41 -22.62
C THR A 408 -13.61 -10.12 -22.31
N LYS A 409 -13.92 -11.21 -23.02
CA LYS A 409 -15.10 -12.04 -22.75
C LYS A 409 -15.02 -12.67 -21.36
N MET A 410 -13.86 -13.19 -20.99
CA MET A 410 -13.63 -13.77 -19.66
C MET A 410 -13.81 -12.74 -18.54
N LEU A 411 -13.20 -11.56 -18.67
CA LEU A 411 -13.35 -10.46 -17.71
C LEU A 411 -14.82 -10.08 -17.50
N ASN A 412 -15.59 -9.99 -18.59
CA ASN A 412 -17.01 -9.65 -18.53
C ASN A 412 -17.84 -10.65 -17.68
N THR A 413 -17.41 -11.92 -17.56
CA THR A 413 -18.13 -12.91 -16.73
C THR A 413 -18.04 -12.66 -15.22
N LYS A 414 -17.01 -11.93 -14.77
CA LYS A 414 -16.75 -11.62 -13.35
C LYS A 414 -16.85 -10.12 -13.04
N ALA A 415 -17.20 -9.31 -14.03
CA ALA A 415 -17.14 -7.85 -13.95
C ALA A 415 -18.21 -7.21 -13.05
N GLY A 416 -19.21 -7.98 -12.60
CA GLY A 416 -20.37 -7.47 -11.88
C GLY A 416 -20.05 -6.80 -10.54
N SER A 417 -18.94 -7.15 -9.88
CA SER A 417 -18.57 -6.56 -8.59
C SER A 417 -17.45 -5.53 -8.69
N ILE A 418 -16.79 -5.43 -9.84
CA ILE A 418 -15.59 -4.60 -10.01
C ILE A 418 -15.97 -3.12 -9.98
N ARG A 419 -15.39 -2.39 -9.02
CA ARG A 419 -15.57 -0.95 -8.80
C ARG A 419 -14.35 -0.13 -9.16
N SER A 420 -13.16 -0.75 -9.08
CA SER A 420 -11.90 -0.06 -9.30
C SER A 420 -10.95 -0.92 -10.12
N VAL A 421 -10.35 -0.33 -11.15
CA VAL A 421 -9.36 -1.00 -12.01
C VAL A 421 -8.10 -0.15 -12.13
N SER A 422 -6.93 -0.78 -12.03
CA SER A 422 -5.65 -0.15 -12.35
C SER A 422 -4.91 -0.83 -13.49
N PHE A 423 -4.15 -0.01 -14.23
CA PHE A 423 -3.25 -0.47 -15.29
C PHE A 423 -1.86 0.12 -15.10
N ALA A 424 -0.83 -0.72 -15.06
CA ALA A 424 0.57 -0.27 -15.08
C ALA A 424 1.37 -1.04 -16.12
N GLY A 425 2.10 -0.34 -16.99
CA GLY A 425 2.91 -0.97 -18.05
C GLY A 425 2.12 -1.87 -19.01
N CYS A 426 0.81 -1.64 -19.16
CA CYS A 426 -0.05 -2.43 -20.04
C CYS A 426 0.00 -1.92 -21.48
N GLN A 427 -0.05 -2.82 -22.46
CA GLN A 427 -0.03 -2.49 -23.89
C GLN A 427 -1.14 -3.20 -24.65
N ASN A 428 -1.62 -2.56 -25.72
CA ASN A 428 -2.69 -3.07 -26.59
C ASN A 428 -4.01 -3.37 -25.85
N VAL A 429 -4.30 -2.63 -24.77
CA VAL A 429 -5.59 -2.73 -24.07
C VAL A 429 -6.71 -2.23 -25.01
N PRO A 430 -7.79 -3.00 -25.22
CA PRO A 430 -8.92 -2.53 -26.01
C PRO A 430 -9.51 -1.24 -25.44
N GLN A 431 -9.74 -0.25 -26.31
CA GLN A 431 -10.22 1.08 -25.88
C GLN A 431 -11.57 1.00 -25.17
N ASP A 432 -12.42 0.04 -25.53
CA ASP A 432 -13.76 -0.16 -24.96
C ASP A 432 -13.78 -1.15 -23.78
N LEU A 433 -12.63 -1.67 -23.32
CA LEU A 433 -12.56 -2.66 -22.23
C LEU A 433 -13.30 -2.19 -20.97
N ILE A 434 -13.19 -0.91 -20.66
CA ILE A 434 -13.76 -0.29 -19.46
C ILE A 434 -15.30 -0.39 -19.43
N PHE A 435 -15.96 -0.41 -20.60
CA PHE A 435 -17.41 -0.58 -20.71
C PHE A 435 -17.89 -1.99 -20.31
N LYS A 436 -16.99 -2.95 -20.13
CA LYS A 436 -17.34 -4.30 -19.64
C LYS A 436 -17.53 -4.37 -18.13
N PHE A 437 -17.20 -3.30 -17.40
CA PHE A 437 -17.36 -3.23 -15.95
C PHE A 437 -18.54 -2.30 -15.60
N PRO A 438 -19.77 -2.85 -15.45
CA PRO A 438 -20.98 -2.03 -15.30
C PRO A 438 -21.02 -1.20 -14.01
N ASN A 439 -20.31 -1.64 -12.98
CA ASN A 439 -20.26 -0.99 -11.66
C ASN A 439 -18.94 -0.24 -11.42
N LEU A 440 -18.15 0.00 -12.47
CA LEU A 440 -16.87 0.68 -12.35
C LEU A 440 -17.05 2.16 -12.04
N LEU A 441 -16.35 2.59 -10.99
CA LEU A 441 -16.38 3.92 -10.43
C LEU A 441 -15.02 4.64 -10.52
N GLN A 442 -13.93 3.87 -10.51
CA GLN A 442 -12.58 4.41 -10.38
C GLN A 442 -11.64 3.72 -11.37
N VAL A 443 -10.79 4.52 -12.03
CA VAL A 443 -9.73 4.00 -12.90
C VAL A 443 -8.41 4.66 -12.51
N CYS A 444 -7.36 3.86 -12.35
CA CYS A 444 -6.00 4.33 -12.11
C CYS A 444 -5.06 3.82 -13.21
N MET A 445 -4.18 4.67 -13.72
CA MET A 445 -3.21 4.28 -14.73
C MET A 445 -1.83 4.77 -14.35
N VAL A 446 -0.81 3.96 -14.63
CA VAL A 446 0.60 4.38 -14.63
C VAL A 446 1.02 4.52 -16.08
N GLY A 447 1.23 5.77 -16.51
CA GLY A 447 1.41 6.15 -17.91
C GLY A 447 0.10 6.51 -18.62
N GLU A 448 0.24 6.89 -19.90
CA GLU A 448 -0.88 7.29 -20.75
C GLU A 448 -1.36 6.12 -21.60
N MET A 449 -2.67 5.88 -21.58
CA MET A 449 -3.28 4.83 -22.39
C MET A 449 -4.61 5.32 -22.94
N LYS A 450 -4.83 5.14 -24.24
CA LYS A 450 -6.11 5.48 -24.87
C LYS A 450 -7.18 4.49 -24.43
N LEU A 451 -8.17 4.96 -23.67
CA LEU A 451 -9.30 4.18 -23.17
C LEU A 451 -10.56 5.03 -23.19
N PHE A 452 -11.69 4.50 -23.63
CA PHE A 452 -12.97 5.20 -23.52
C PHE A 452 -13.53 5.03 -22.11
N ILE A 453 -13.73 6.15 -21.41
CA ILE A 453 -14.17 6.16 -20.01
C ILE A 453 -15.69 6.44 -19.93
N PRO A 454 -16.51 5.50 -19.43
CA PRO A 454 -17.97 5.66 -19.33
C PRO A 454 -18.35 6.56 -18.15
N LEU A 455 -19.46 7.31 -18.25
CA LEU A 455 -19.93 8.29 -17.25
C LEU A 455 -20.00 7.78 -15.79
N SER A 456 -20.16 6.47 -15.58
CA SER A 456 -20.18 5.87 -14.25
C SER A 456 -18.88 6.05 -13.47
N VAL A 457 -17.75 6.20 -14.16
CA VAL A 457 -16.43 6.39 -13.52
C VAL A 457 -16.30 7.81 -13.00
N TYR A 458 -16.48 8.06 -11.70
CA TYR A 458 -16.40 9.43 -11.17
C TYR A 458 -14.97 9.91 -10.92
N MET A 459 -13.98 9.00 -10.92
CA MET A 459 -12.57 9.31 -10.67
C MET A 459 -11.63 8.61 -11.65
N LEU A 460 -10.71 9.38 -12.22
CA LEU A 460 -9.63 8.88 -13.07
C LEU A 460 -8.29 9.41 -12.57
N ILE A 461 -7.36 8.53 -12.23
CA ILE A 461 -6.01 8.87 -11.77
C ILE A 461 -4.99 8.45 -12.83
N ILE A 462 -4.08 9.35 -13.17
CA ILE A 462 -2.95 9.08 -14.07
C ILE A 462 -1.68 9.42 -13.31
N LYS A 463 -0.85 8.41 -13.09
CA LYS A 463 0.44 8.51 -12.44
C LYS A 463 1.54 8.41 -13.48
N TYR A 464 2.60 9.15 -13.27
CA TYR A 464 3.78 9.09 -14.11
C TYR A 464 4.97 8.59 -13.27
N PRO A 465 5.61 7.49 -13.68
CA PRO A 465 6.77 6.96 -12.99
C PRO A 465 7.94 7.96 -13.09
N SER A 466 8.83 7.92 -12.11
CA SER A 466 10.06 8.71 -12.13
C SER A 466 10.96 8.29 -13.29
N GLY A 467 11.70 9.20 -13.93
CA GLY A 467 12.63 8.87 -15.02
C GLY A 467 13.70 7.82 -14.67
N ASN A 468 13.86 7.52 -13.37
CA ASN A 468 14.78 6.52 -12.82
C ASN A 468 14.08 5.27 -12.25
N SER A 469 12.77 5.12 -12.39
CA SER A 469 12.05 3.93 -11.88
C SER A 469 12.38 2.70 -12.73
N CYS A 470 12.94 1.70 -12.07
CA CYS A 470 13.51 0.50 -12.67
C CYS A 470 12.37 -0.44 -13.09
N GLY A 471 11.99 -0.42 -14.38
CA GLY A 471 11.22 -1.53 -14.95
C GLY A 471 10.16 -1.17 -15.98
N VAL A 472 10.00 0.11 -16.30
CA VAL A 472 9.19 0.52 -17.46
C VAL A 472 10.04 1.39 -18.37
N ASP A 473 10.29 0.92 -19.59
CA ASP A 473 10.88 1.79 -20.61
C ASP A 473 9.90 2.94 -20.85
N MET A 474 10.36 4.20 -20.82
CA MET A 474 9.51 5.34 -21.16
C MET A 474 8.85 5.18 -22.55
N ASN A 475 9.48 4.39 -23.42
CA ASN A 475 8.93 4.00 -24.72
C ASN A 475 7.69 3.07 -24.62
N ASP A 476 7.52 2.34 -23.51
CA ASP A 476 6.37 1.47 -23.26
C ASP A 476 5.16 2.22 -22.66
N LEU A 477 5.36 3.46 -22.19
CA LEU A 477 4.34 4.29 -21.52
C LEU A 477 3.67 5.33 -22.45
N VAL A 478 4.17 5.46 -23.69
CA VAL A 478 3.69 6.44 -24.67
C VAL A 478 3.48 5.77 -26.04
N PRO A 479 2.27 5.80 -26.62
CA PRO A 479 1.96 5.08 -27.86
C PRO A 479 2.79 5.45 -29.10
N ASP A 480 3.44 6.61 -29.15
CA ASP A 480 3.95 7.21 -30.40
C ASP A 480 5.39 7.77 -30.33
N GLY A 481 6.22 7.37 -29.34
CA GLY A 481 7.66 7.67 -29.32
C GLY A 481 8.03 9.16 -29.43
N SER A 482 7.07 10.05 -29.20
CA SER A 482 7.22 11.50 -29.28
C SER A 482 6.38 12.11 -28.16
N ILE A 483 6.91 13.20 -27.63
CA ILE A 483 6.45 13.98 -26.47
C ILE A 483 7.21 13.61 -25.20
N THR A 484 8.16 14.50 -24.89
CA THR A 484 8.75 14.73 -23.57
C THR A 484 7.70 14.69 -22.46
N PRO A 485 8.04 14.21 -21.24
CA PRO A 485 7.22 14.48 -20.06
C PRO A 485 7.09 15.99 -19.94
N GLY A 486 5.88 16.49 -20.23
CA GLY A 486 5.60 17.91 -20.37
C GLY A 486 4.13 18.15 -20.09
N TYR A 487 3.82 19.29 -19.48
CA TYR A 487 2.48 19.66 -19.08
C TYR A 487 1.52 19.65 -20.29
N LYS A 488 0.54 18.75 -20.30
CA LYS A 488 -0.54 18.71 -21.30
C LYS A 488 -1.82 19.28 -20.71
N GLU A 489 -2.57 20.05 -21.49
CA GLU A 489 -3.86 20.59 -21.06
C GLU A 489 -4.92 19.49 -20.85
N ASN A 490 -5.95 19.79 -20.06
CA ASN A 490 -7.06 18.86 -19.81
C ASN A 490 -7.70 18.35 -21.12
N ASN A 491 -7.82 19.20 -22.15
CA ASN A 491 -8.40 18.83 -23.45
C ASN A 491 -7.67 17.68 -24.15
N TYR A 492 -6.35 17.56 -23.98
CA TYR A 492 -5.59 16.42 -24.49
C TYR A 492 -6.10 15.11 -23.89
N TYR A 493 -6.21 15.07 -22.55
CA TYR A 493 -6.69 13.91 -21.82
C TYR A 493 -8.16 13.62 -22.12
N PHE A 494 -9.00 14.64 -22.24
CA PHE A 494 -10.41 14.43 -22.57
C PHE A 494 -10.59 13.80 -23.96
N ASN A 495 -9.75 14.16 -24.93
CA ASN A 495 -9.71 13.49 -26.23
C ASN A 495 -9.17 12.05 -26.12
N LEU A 496 -8.14 11.83 -25.31
CA LEU A 496 -7.58 10.50 -25.05
C LEU A 496 -8.62 9.57 -24.43
N PHE A 497 -9.47 10.09 -23.55
CA PHE A 497 -10.47 9.32 -22.80
C PHE A 497 -11.88 9.33 -23.38
N SER A 498 -12.11 10.17 -24.39
CA SER A 498 -13.44 10.47 -24.94
C SER A 498 -14.45 10.86 -23.85
N ARG A 499 -13.98 11.60 -22.84
CA ARG A 499 -14.76 12.03 -21.67
C ARG A 499 -14.23 13.32 -21.09
N PHE A 500 -15.15 14.19 -20.68
CA PHE A 500 -14.90 15.39 -19.89
C PHE A 500 -15.09 15.11 -18.40
N PHE A 501 -14.30 15.77 -17.55
CA PHE A 501 -14.47 15.81 -16.10
C PHE A 501 -14.50 17.27 -15.64
N ASN A 502 -15.39 17.60 -14.70
CA ASN A 502 -15.54 18.97 -14.18
C ASN A 502 -14.29 19.45 -13.44
N ASN A 503 -13.56 18.54 -12.78
CA ASN A 503 -12.48 18.90 -11.88
C ASN A 503 -11.20 18.16 -12.22
N SER A 504 -10.07 18.80 -11.96
CA SER A 504 -8.74 18.20 -12.07
C SER A 504 -7.81 18.68 -10.96
N ILE A 505 -7.04 17.77 -10.36
CA ILE A 505 -6.01 18.06 -9.37
C ILE A 505 -4.69 17.53 -9.91
N ARG A 506 -3.66 18.38 -9.98
CA ARG A 506 -2.37 18.08 -10.62
C ARG A 506 -1.22 18.33 -9.67
N ASN A 507 -0.40 17.32 -9.39
CA ASN A 507 0.89 17.53 -8.76
C ASN A 507 1.86 17.98 -9.85
N ASN A 508 2.50 19.15 -9.73
CA ASN A 508 3.49 19.70 -10.66
C ASN A 508 4.90 19.70 -10.06
N SER A 509 5.16 18.88 -9.03
CA SER A 509 6.48 18.81 -8.42
C SER A 509 7.57 18.50 -9.46
N ILE A 510 8.65 19.29 -9.41
CA ILE A 510 9.88 19.09 -10.18
C ILE A 510 10.61 17.80 -9.73
N ARG A 511 10.32 17.36 -8.49
CA ARG A 511 10.81 16.14 -7.87
C ARG A 511 9.63 15.17 -7.79
N GLU A 512 9.66 14.16 -8.66
CA GLU A 512 8.67 13.09 -8.83
C GLU A 512 8.10 12.55 -7.50
N PRO A 513 6.87 11.98 -7.47
CA PRO A 513 6.06 11.51 -8.62
C PRO A 513 5.08 12.54 -9.19
N TRP A 514 4.96 12.59 -10.52
CA TRP A 514 3.99 13.43 -11.23
C TRP A 514 2.66 12.69 -11.37
N PHE A 515 1.52 13.34 -11.11
CA PHE A 515 0.20 12.72 -11.29
C PHE A 515 -0.91 13.73 -11.54
N ILE A 516 -1.98 13.25 -12.16
CA ILE A 516 -3.21 13.98 -12.46
C ILE A 516 -4.40 13.16 -11.97
N VAL A 517 -5.30 13.81 -11.25
CA VAL A 517 -6.59 13.24 -10.82
C VAL A 517 -7.69 14.03 -11.50
N PHE A 518 -8.58 13.35 -12.20
CA PHE A 518 -9.82 13.91 -12.72
C PHE A 518 -11.00 13.43 -11.87
N LEU A 519 -11.89 14.35 -11.51
CA LEU A 519 -13.02 14.10 -10.63
C LEU A 519 -14.30 14.70 -11.22
N GLU A 520 -15.40 13.95 -11.15
CA GLU A 520 -16.74 14.50 -11.39
C GLU A 520 -17.18 15.40 -10.24
N ASN A 521 -16.86 15.00 -9.02
CA ASN A 521 -17.22 15.68 -7.79
C ASN A 521 -15.97 15.97 -6.96
N ILE A 522 -15.72 17.25 -6.67
CA ILE A 522 -14.55 17.69 -5.90
C ILE A 522 -14.52 17.13 -4.47
N PHE A 523 -15.67 16.79 -3.89
CA PHE A 523 -15.74 16.21 -2.54
C PHE A 523 -15.16 14.80 -2.45
N GLU A 524 -14.93 14.14 -3.58
CA GLU A 524 -14.28 12.83 -3.64
C GLU A 524 -12.75 12.92 -3.54
N TYR A 525 -12.18 14.13 -3.39
CA TYR A 525 -10.73 14.28 -3.34
C TYR A 525 -10.04 13.49 -2.21
N PRO A 526 -10.58 13.31 -1.00
CA PRO A 526 -9.87 12.51 0.01
C PRO A 526 -9.71 11.06 -0.44
N ASN A 527 -10.68 10.55 -1.21
CA ASN A 527 -10.71 9.17 -1.69
C ASN A 527 -9.62 8.90 -2.74
N TYR A 528 -9.13 9.91 -3.47
CA TYR A 528 -8.07 9.67 -4.45
C TYR A 528 -6.76 9.28 -3.75
N VAL A 529 -6.48 9.82 -2.55
CA VAL A 529 -5.27 9.47 -1.78
C VAL A 529 -5.28 7.99 -1.39
N GLU A 530 -6.44 7.47 -0.96
CA GLU A 530 -6.59 6.05 -0.64
C GLU A 530 -6.36 5.15 -1.87
N ILE A 531 -6.83 5.56 -3.05
CA ILE A 531 -6.58 4.84 -4.31
C ILE A 531 -5.11 4.96 -4.74
N MET A 532 -4.48 6.11 -4.47
CA MET A 532 -3.06 6.31 -4.73
C MET A 532 -2.22 5.31 -3.92
N ASP A 533 -2.56 5.10 -2.65
CA ASP A 533 -1.90 4.16 -1.74
C ASP A 533 -2.22 2.69 -2.05
N MET A 534 -3.43 2.40 -2.52
CA MET A 534 -3.83 1.04 -2.93
C MET A 534 -3.01 0.54 -4.13
N PHE A 535 -2.65 1.43 -5.05
CA PHE A 535 -1.87 1.14 -6.25
C PHE A 535 -0.50 1.85 -6.24
N PRO A 536 0.34 1.64 -5.22
CA PRO A 536 1.49 2.51 -4.97
C PRO A 536 2.50 2.45 -6.11
N LEU A 537 3.16 3.57 -6.38
CA LEU A 537 4.24 3.64 -7.36
C LEU A 537 5.51 2.89 -6.91
N SER A 538 5.64 2.55 -5.63
CA SER A 538 6.87 2.04 -5.00
C SER A 538 7.32 0.63 -5.43
N LYS A 539 6.58 -0.05 -6.33
CA LYS A 539 7.08 -1.23 -7.05
C LYS A 539 7.77 -0.89 -8.38
N TYR A 540 7.87 0.40 -8.73
CA TYR A 540 8.42 0.90 -9.99
C TYR A 540 9.56 1.87 -9.72
#